data_AF-A0A5D2T384-F1
#
_entry.id   AF-A0A5D2T384-F1
#
_cell.length_a   1.000
_cell.length_b   1.000
_cell.length_c   1.000
_cell.angle_alpha   90.00
_cell.angle_beta   90.00
_cell.angle_gamma   90.00
#
_symmetry.space_group_name_H-M   'P 1'
#
loop_
_entity.id
_entity.type
_entity.pdbx_description
1 polymer ?
#
loop_
_entity_poly.entity_id
_entity_poly.type
_entity_poly.pdbx_seq_one_letter_code
_entity_poly.pdbx_strand_id
1 'polypeptide(L)'
;MGRIFMITLEGRVYSCKHCFTHLALLDDIISKSFHCGHGKAYLFDKVVNITEGEKEERMMMTGLHTVVDIFCVGCGSIVGWKYEAAHEKAQKYKEGKFILERFKVLGPDGGNYLAIQESLVGGSSDADDA
;
A
#
# COMPACT_ATOMS: atom_id res chain seq x y z
N MET A 1 24.28 4.77 19.03
CA MET A 1 23.45 4.22 17.93
C MET A 1 22.18 3.66 18.56
N GLY A 2 21.00 4.15 18.17
CA GLY A 2 19.72 3.74 18.76
C GLY A 2 19.31 2.34 18.28
N ARG A 3 18.58 1.61 19.13
CA ARG A 3 17.97 0.33 18.75
C ARG A 3 16.66 0.61 18.03
N ILE A 4 16.47 0.02 16.86
CA ILE A 4 15.19 0.03 16.16
C ILE A 4 14.31 -1.02 16.81
N PHE A 5 13.19 -0.61 17.41
CA PHE A 5 12.20 -1.52 17.95
C PHE A 5 11.20 -1.88 16.84
N MET A 6 11.18 -3.15 16.47
CA MET A 6 10.18 -3.71 15.55
C MET A 6 9.19 -4.56 16.32
N ILE A 7 7.92 -4.41 15.97
CA ILE A 7 6.80 -5.21 16.49
C ILE A 7 6.69 -6.47 15.65
N THR A 8 6.77 -7.63 16.29
CA THR A 8 6.45 -8.91 15.66
C THR A 8 4.96 -9.17 15.81
N LEU A 9 4.27 -9.30 14.67
CA LEU A 9 2.86 -9.68 14.61
C LEU A 9 2.69 -11.20 14.56
N GLU A 10 1.63 -11.72 15.20
CA GLU A 10 1.25 -13.14 15.18
C GLU A 10 0.05 -13.37 14.25
N GLY A 11 0.05 -14.49 13.50
CA GLY A 11 -1.05 -14.88 12.61
C GLY A 11 -0.79 -14.62 11.12
N ARG A 12 -1.84 -14.25 10.37
CA ARG A 12 -1.76 -14.00 8.92
C ARG A 12 -1.27 -12.57 8.66
N VAL A 13 0.02 -12.43 8.42
CA VAL A 13 0.72 -11.14 8.31
C VAL A 13 0.95 -10.72 6.85
N TYR A 14 0.80 -9.44 6.58
CA TYR A 14 1.37 -8.74 5.43
C TYR A 14 2.72 -8.16 5.80
N SER A 15 3.73 -8.42 4.96
CA SER A 15 5.12 -8.02 5.23
C SER A 15 5.68 -7.17 4.10
N CYS A 16 6.69 -6.35 4.40
CA CYS A 16 7.45 -5.62 3.38
C CYS A 16 8.08 -6.60 2.38
N LYS A 17 7.94 -6.35 1.09
CA LYS A 17 8.50 -7.21 0.04
C LYS A 17 10.03 -7.24 0.00
N HIS A 18 10.68 -6.19 0.50
CA HIS A 18 12.14 -6.04 0.42
C HIS A 18 12.88 -6.67 1.60
N CYS A 19 12.35 -6.53 2.82
CA CYS A 19 13.04 -6.95 4.05
C CYS A 19 12.18 -7.83 4.96
N PHE A 20 10.99 -8.24 4.51
CA PHE A 20 10.06 -9.12 5.24
C PHE A 20 9.57 -8.58 6.59
N THR A 21 9.83 -7.31 6.92
CA THR A 21 9.32 -6.67 8.13
C THR A 21 7.79 -6.73 8.15
N HIS A 22 7.20 -7.14 9.28
CA HIS A 22 5.75 -7.26 9.44
C HIS A 22 5.11 -5.86 9.38
N LEU A 23 4.06 -5.69 8.59
CA LEU A 23 3.39 -4.39 8.40
C LEU A 23 1.96 -4.40 8.91
N ALA A 24 1.18 -5.44 8.65
CA ALA A 24 -0.23 -5.48 9.06
C ALA A 24 -0.76 -6.90 9.19
N LEU A 25 -1.88 -7.08 9.88
CA LEU A 25 -2.62 -8.36 9.90
C LEU A 25 -3.69 -8.38 8.83
N LEU A 26 -4.01 -9.57 8.32
CA LEU A 26 -5.14 -9.76 7.40
C LEU A 26 -6.47 -9.29 8.02
N ASP A 27 -6.62 -9.45 9.34
CA ASP A 27 -7.83 -9.07 10.06
C ASP A 27 -7.98 -7.53 10.17
N ASP A 28 -6.90 -6.77 9.97
CA ASP A 28 -6.93 -5.30 9.91
C ASP A 28 -7.35 -4.78 8.51
N ILE A 29 -7.58 -5.65 7.52
CA ILE A 29 -8.04 -5.23 6.20
C ILE A 29 -9.49 -4.75 6.27
N ILE A 30 -9.70 -3.50 5.88
CA ILE A 30 -11.03 -2.92 5.67
C ILE A 30 -11.51 -3.23 4.25
N SER A 31 -10.64 -3.09 3.24
CA SER A 31 -11.02 -3.34 1.86
C SER A 31 -9.85 -3.78 0.99
N LYS A 32 -10.12 -4.76 0.12
CA LYS A 32 -9.17 -5.25 -0.89
C LYS A 32 -9.35 -4.56 -2.24
N SER A 33 -10.43 -3.83 -2.47
CA SER A 33 -10.78 -3.34 -3.81
C SER A 33 -10.33 -1.90 -4.08
N PHE A 34 -9.35 -1.40 -3.33
CA PHE A 34 -8.81 -0.06 -3.52
C PHE A 34 -7.86 -0.01 -4.72
N HIS A 35 -7.86 1.14 -5.39
CA HIS A 35 -6.97 1.44 -6.51
C HIS A 35 -6.22 2.73 -6.21
N CYS A 36 -4.93 2.73 -6.51
CA CYS A 36 -4.02 3.87 -6.52
C CYS A 36 -3.60 4.12 -7.97
N GLY A 37 -2.95 5.26 -8.26
CA GLY A 37 -2.38 5.53 -9.58
C GLY A 37 -1.42 4.44 -10.07
N HIS A 38 -0.83 3.67 -9.15
CA HIS A 38 0.11 2.57 -9.43
C HIS A 38 -0.55 1.19 -9.45
N GLY A 39 -1.89 1.10 -9.44
CA GLY A 39 -2.65 -0.16 -9.53
C GLY A 39 -3.41 -0.50 -8.25
N LYS A 40 -3.49 -1.79 -7.92
CA LYS A 40 -4.30 -2.27 -6.78
C LYS A 40 -3.61 -2.02 -5.44
N ALA A 41 -4.41 -1.68 -4.44
CA ALA A 41 -3.96 -1.47 -3.07
C ALA A 41 -4.93 -2.08 -2.05
N TYR A 42 -4.50 -2.17 -0.80
CA TYR A 42 -5.30 -2.59 0.33
C TYR A 42 -5.55 -1.41 1.26
N LEU A 43 -6.77 -1.27 1.76
CA LEU A 43 -7.10 -0.36 2.85
C LEU A 43 -7.06 -1.14 4.18
N PHE A 44 -6.23 -0.67 5.10
CA PHE A 44 -6.04 -1.23 6.43
C PHE A 44 -6.49 -0.26 7.51
N ASP A 45 -7.00 -0.82 8.61
CA ASP A 45 -7.29 -0.10 9.84
C ASP A 45 -6.01 0.22 10.62
N LYS A 46 -5.06 -0.72 10.64
CA LYS A 46 -3.82 -0.63 11.39
C LYS A 46 -2.63 -1.13 10.58
N VAL A 47 -1.52 -0.39 10.68
CA VAL A 47 -0.21 -0.76 10.13
C VAL A 47 0.86 -0.43 11.17
N VAL A 48 1.86 -1.29 11.30
CA VAL A 48 2.98 -1.18 12.25
C VAL A 48 4.32 -1.20 11.51
N ASN A 49 5.41 -0.88 12.23
CA ASN A 49 6.78 -0.86 11.69
C ASN A 49 6.92 0.06 10.47
N ILE A 50 6.22 1.19 10.50
CA ILE A 50 6.33 2.25 9.50
C ILE A 50 6.78 3.56 10.13
N THR A 51 7.37 4.43 9.31
CA THR A 51 7.57 5.86 9.61
C THR A 51 6.72 6.68 8.66
N GLU A 52 6.17 7.78 9.14
CA GLU A 52 5.38 8.73 8.35
C GLU A 52 6.31 9.81 7.77
N GLY A 53 6.09 10.17 6.51
CA GLY A 53 6.76 11.28 5.83
C GLY A 53 6.10 12.63 6.08
N GLU A 54 6.30 13.55 5.14
CA GLU A 54 5.68 14.87 5.18
C GLU A 54 4.20 14.81 4.77
N LYS A 55 3.40 15.75 5.29
CA LYS A 55 1.99 15.89 4.94
C LYS A 55 1.87 16.54 3.57
N GLU A 56 1.13 15.91 2.68
CA GLU A 56 0.88 16.38 1.33
C GLU A 56 -0.62 16.45 1.07
N GLU A 57 -1.06 17.49 0.36
CA GLU A 57 -2.41 17.56 -0.18
C GLU A 57 -2.47 16.86 -1.55
N ARG A 58 -3.35 15.88 -1.69
CA ARG A 58 -3.48 15.05 -2.89
C ARG A 58 -4.93 15.05 -3.36
N MET A 59 -5.16 15.51 -4.60
CA MET A 59 -6.47 15.43 -5.25
C MET A 59 -6.71 14.00 -5.72
N MET A 60 -7.80 13.39 -5.29
CA MET A 60 -8.20 12.03 -5.67
C MET A 60 -9.60 12.04 -6.29
N MET A 61 -10.05 10.90 -6.81
CA MET A 61 -11.40 10.77 -7.38
C MET A 61 -12.51 11.16 -6.39
N THR A 62 -12.26 10.97 -5.09
CA THR A 62 -13.21 11.30 -4.02
C THR A 62 -12.94 12.64 -3.34
N GLY A 63 -12.22 13.55 -4.01
CA GLY A 63 -11.91 14.89 -3.50
C GLY A 63 -10.51 15.05 -2.92
N LEU A 64 -10.28 16.20 -2.29
CA LEU A 64 -9.00 16.60 -1.69
C LEU A 64 -8.77 15.90 -0.35
N HIS A 65 -7.60 15.29 -0.20
CA HIS A 65 -7.15 14.62 1.03
C HIS A 65 -5.77 15.12 1.43
N THR A 66 -5.52 15.24 2.73
CA THR A 66 -4.18 15.34 3.29
C THR A 66 -3.70 13.92 3.59
N VAL A 67 -2.54 13.55 3.04
CA VAL A 67 -1.96 12.21 3.18
C VAL A 67 -0.50 12.31 3.61
N VAL A 68 0.02 11.22 4.18
CA VAL A 68 1.45 11.06 4.45
C VAL A 68 1.92 9.76 3.82
N ASP A 69 3.02 9.80 3.08
CA ASP A 69 3.66 8.58 2.62
C ASP A 69 4.23 7.80 3.81
N ILE A 70 4.17 6.47 3.76
CA ILE A 70 4.66 5.60 4.82
C ILE A 70 5.79 4.70 4.32
N PHE A 71 6.83 4.60 5.14
CA PHE A 71 8.07 3.91 4.82
C PHE A 71 8.30 2.77 5.79
N CYS A 72 8.80 1.64 5.29
CA CYS A 72 9.14 0.51 6.16
C CYS A 72 10.32 0.87 7.06
N VAL A 73 10.18 0.70 8.37
CA VAL A 73 11.25 0.94 9.36
C VAL A 73 12.48 0.04 9.12
N GLY A 74 12.30 -1.13 8.51
CA GLY A 74 13.40 -2.08 8.30
C GLY A 74 14.33 -1.77 7.13
N CYS A 75 13.81 -1.21 6.03
CA CYS A 75 14.62 -0.93 4.83
C CYS A 75 14.46 0.47 4.25
N GLY A 76 13.56 1.29 4.81
CA GLY A 76 13.27 2.64 4.33
C GLY A 76 12.47 2.70 3.02
N SER A 77 12.07 1.57 2.42
CA SER A 77 11.29 1.59 1.18
C SER A 77 9.88 2.14 1.43
N ILE A 78 9.35 2.94 0.52
CA ILE A 78 7.93 3.32 0.52
C ILE A 78 7.05 2.09 0.33
N VAL A 79 6.06 1.92 1.21
CA VAL A 79 5.11 0.79 1.19
C VAL A 79 3.67 1.21 0.95
N GLY A 80 3.39 2.51 1.04
CA GLY A 80 2.09 3.10 0.77
C GLY A 80 1.95 4.47 1.40
N TRP A 81 0.74 4.80 1.87
CA TRP A 81 0.45 6.10 2.49
C TRP A 81 -0.74 6.01 3.45
N LYS A 82 -0.91 7.01 4.32
CA LYS A 82 -1.99 7.11 5.31
C LYS A 82 -2.81 8.36 5.06
N TYR A 83 -4.12 8.27 5.26
CA TYR A 83 -5.00 9.43 5.26
C TYR A 83 -4.89 10.19 6.59
N GLU A 84 -4.41 11.43 6.55
CA GLU A 84 -4.40 12.31 7.72
C GLU A 84 -5.71 13.08 7.86
N ALA A 85 -6.23 13.60 6.74
CA ALA A 85 -7.48 14.33 6.71
C ALA A 85 -8.19 14.18 5.36
N ALA A 86 -9.52 14.20 5.39
CA ALA A 86 -10.37 14.31 4.21
C ALA A 86 -11.20 15.60 4.30
N HIS A 87 -11.25 16.39 3.22
CA HIS A 87 -12.03 17.63 3.20
C HIS A 87 -13.53 17.36 3.07
N GLU A 88 -13.90 16.29 2.37
CA GLU A 88 -15.29 15.88 2.20
C GLU A 88 -15.80 15.06 3.38
N LYS A 89 -16.95 15.45 3.96
CA LYS A 89 -17.57 14.74 5.08
C LYS A 89 -17.83 13.26 4.79
N ALA A 90 -18.20 12.93 3.55
CA ALA A 90 -18.45 11.55 3.12
C ALA A 90 -17.19 10.68 3.13
N GLN A 91 -15.99 11.28 3.13
CA GLN A 91 -14.71 10.57 3.11
C GLN A 91 -14.02 10.51 4.47
N LYS A 92 -14.61 11.09 5.53
CA LYS A 92 -14.04 11.11 6.89
C LYS A 92 -13.75 9.73 7.47
N TYR A 93 -14.46 8.70 7.02
CA TYR A 93 -14.20 7.31 7.45
C TYR A 93 -12.79 6.81 7.07
N LYS A 94 -12.12 7.46 6.10
CA LYS A 94 -10.77 7.12 5.67
C LYS A 94 -9.69 7.72 6.58
N GLU A 95 -10.01 8.73 7.38
CA GLU A 95 -9.02 9.37 8.25
C GLU A 95 -8.42 8.36 9.24
N GLY A 96 -7.10 8.40 9.37
CA GLY A 96 -6.32 7.45 10.15
C GLY A 96 -6.18 6.06 9.53
N LYS A 97 -6.75 5.80 8.34
CA LYS A 97 -6.60 4.52 7.63
C LYS A 97 -5.39 4.53 6.72
N PHE A 98 -4.90 3.33 6.43
CA PHE A 98 -3.66 3.11 5.71
C PHE A 98 -3.92 2.45 4.38
N ILE A 99 -3.23 2.91 3.36
CA ILE A 99 -3.14 2.27 2.06
C ILE A 99 -1.79 1.58 1.96
N LEU A 100 -1.79 0.27 1.73
CA LEU A 100 -0.59 -0.48 1.36
C LEU A 100 -0.70 -0.94 -0.08
N GLU A 101 0.33 -0.63 -0.87
CA GLU A 101 0.36 -0.98 -2.28
C GLU A 101 0.70 -2.46 -2.46
N ARG A 102 -0.11 -3.19 -3.25
CA ARG A 102 0.00 -4.65 -3.35
C ARG A 102 1.36 -5.12 -3.87
N PHE A 103 2.00 -4.33 -4.73
CA PHE A 103 3.30 -4.68 -5.31
C PHE A 103 4.47 -4.43 -4.35
N LYS A 104 4.25 -3.70 -3.26
CA LYS A 104 5.24 -3.38 -2.21
C LYS A 104 5.19 -4.33 -1.01
N VAL A 105 4.14 -5.15 -0.91
CA VAL A 105 3.92 -6.05 0.23
C VAL A 105 3.77 -7.50 -0.20
N LEU A 106 4.14 -8.42 0.68
CA LEU A 106 3.91 -9.85 0.58
C LEU A 106 2.69 -10.20 1.43
N GLY A 107 1.75 -10.95 0.84
CA GLY A 107 0.58 -11.43 1.57
C GLY A 107 0.87 -12.69 2.40
N PRO A 108 0.02 -12.99 3.38
CA PRO A 108 0.19 -14.13 4.30
C PRO A 108 0.16 -15.50 3.59
N ASP A 109 -0.57 -15.61 2.48
CA ASP A 109 -0.74 -16.87 1.76
C ASP A 109 0.39 -17.12 0.73
N GLY A 110 1.50 -16.36 0.80
CA GLY A 110 2.55 -16.42 -0.22
C GLY A 110 2.10 -15.97 -1.62
N GLY A 111 0.90 -15.37 -1.69
CA GLY A 111 0.32 -14.81 -2.90
C GLY A 111 1.15 -13.62 -3.36
N ASN A 112 2.26 -13.91 -4.05
CA ASN A 112 2.86 -12.97 -4.96
C ASN A 112 1.77 -12.58 -5.94
N TYR A 113 1.33 -11.33 -5.89
CA TYR A 113 0.60 -10.69 -6.99
C TYR A 113 1.58 -10.50 -8.17
N LEU A 114 2.37 -11.54 -8.50
CA LEU A 114 3.31 -11.55 -9.60
C LEU A 114 2.50 -11.47 -10.89
N ALA A 115 2.83 -10.46 -11.68
CA ALA A 115 2.76 -10.50 -13.14
C ALA A 115 1.38 -10.73 -13.78
N ILE A 116 0.47 -9.75 -13.66
CA ILE A 116 -0.36 -9.36 -14.83
C ILE A 116 -0.12 -7.88 -15.13
N GLN A 117 1.16 -7.50 -15.23
CA GLN A 117 1.56 -6.22 -15.84
C GLN A 117 2.78 -6.39 -16.77
N GLU A 118 3.14 -7.62 -17.13
CA GLU A 118 4.13 -7.87 -18.19
C GLU A 118 3.50 -8.33 -19.52
N SER A 119 2.18 -8.59 -19.57
CA SER A 119 1.50 -9.05 -20.80
C SER A 119 0.71 -7.99 -21.57
N LEU A 120 0.65 -6.73 -21.11
CA LEU A 120 -0.04 -5.64 -21.84
C LEU A 120 0.91 -4.68 -22.59
N VAL A 121 2.23 -4.91 -22.52
CA VAL A 121 3.24 -4.08 -23.25
C VAL A 121 4.03 -4.90 -24.28
N GLY A 122 3.69 -6.19 -24.48
CA GLY A 122 4.46 -7.12 -25.33
C GLY A 122 3.65 -7.83 -26.41
N GLY A 123 2.62 -7.20 -26.98
CA GLY A 123 1.73 -7.83 -27.96
C GLY A 123 1.31 -6.91 -29.10
N SER A 124 2.25 -6.59 -29.99
CA SER A 124 1.92 -6.30 -31.39
C SER A 124 3.07 -6.78 -32.28
N SER A 125 3.12 -8.09 -32.49
CA SER A 125 3.87 -8.70 -33.58
C SER A 125 2.98 -8.70 -34.83
N ASP A 126 3.42 -7.92 -35.81
CA ASP A 126 3.47 -8.17 -37.25
C ASP A 126 2.20 -8.48 -38.08
N ALA A 127 2.07 -7.64 -39.12
CA ALA A 127 1.61 -7.87 -40.50
C ALA A 127 0.18 -8.41 -40.77
N ASP A 128 -0.59 -7.65 -41.55
CA ASP A 128 -1.06 -8.11 -42.87
C ASP A 128 -1.62 -6.95 -43.74
N ASP A 129 -1.30 -7.06 -45.03
CA ASP A 129 -1.53 -6.21 -46.20
C ASP A 129 -2.99 -5.79 -46.49
N ALA A 130 -3.16 -4.55 -47.02
CA ALA A 130 -3.97 -4.21 -48.19
C ALA A 130 -3.66 -2.79 -48.70
#